data_AF-A0AAD9VCM2-F1
#
_entry.id   AF-A0AAD9VCM2-F1
#
_cell.length_a   1.000
_cell.length_b   1.000
_cell.length_c   1.000
_cell.angle_alpha   90.00
_cell.angle_beta   90.00
_cell.angle_gamma   90.00
#
_symmetry.space_group_name_H-M   'P 1'
#
loop_
_entity.id
_entity.type
_entity.pdbx_description
1 polymer ?
#
loop_
_entity_poly.entity_id
_entity_poly.type
_entity_poly.pdbx_seq_one_letter_code
_entity_poly.pdbx_strand_id
1 'polypeptide(L)'
;MTQQPIHFYLVDMYYVCYYPESDEFRQQVASIVNYLRQSGYNVVMDVMVSEEISSQGPTRWAERQIRKARKVLVFLSPGLVNLAQDEMTDTVMTQDINRVWIELELLRDIYTRNRSASKMVCITLPNAPVKCLPLPLWASTKHKWPKDVKKIFKRLKDRAMILTV
;
A
#
# COMPACT_ATOMS: atom_id res chain seq x y z
N MET A 1 -35.47 26.26 -13.40
CA MET A 1 -35.00 25.13 -12.59
C MET A 1 -33.62 24.74 -13.08
N THR A 2 -32.57 25.26 -12.45
CA THR A 2 -31.18 24.97 -12.79
C THR A 2 -30.82 23.60 -12.23
N GLN A 3 -30.67 22.60 -13.11
CA GLN A 3 -30.01 21.35 -12.76
C GLN A 3 -28.58 21.66 -12.36
N GLN A 4 -28.27 21.53 -11.07
CA GLN A 4 -26.88 21.54 -10.61
C GLN A 4 -26.20 20.29 -11.17
N PRO A 5 -24.97 20.40 -11.73
CA PRO A 5 -24.23 19.23 -12.17
C PRO A 5 -23.93 18.37 -10.95
N ILE A 6 -24.32 17.10 -11.02
CA ILE A 6 -23.93 16.08 -10.04
C ILE A 6 -22.41 15.95 -10.16
N HIS A 7 -21.68 16.61 -9.26
CA HIS A 7 -20.28 16.31 -9.04
C HIS A 7 -20.20 14.86 -8.55
N PHE A 8 -19.92 13.93 -9.45
CA PHE A 8 -19.34 12.64 -9.08
C PHE A 8 -18.01 12.97 -8.42
N TYR A 9 -18.01 13.13 -7.09
CA TYR A 9 -16.78 13.05 -6.33
C TYR A 9 -16.23 11.65 -6.60
N LEU A 10 -15.21 11.55 -7.45
CA LEU A 10 -14.44 10.32 -7.59
C LEU A 10 -13.99 9.95 -6.20
N VAL A 11 -14.58 8.90 -5.63
CA VAL A 11 -14.21 8.40 -4.31
C VAL A 11 -12.73 8.02 -4.41
N ASP A 12 -11.90 8.69 -3.61
CA ASP A 12 -10.46 8.44 -3.58
C ASP A 12 -10.19 6.94 -3.41
N MET A 13 -9.40 6.40 -4.33
CA MET A 13 -8.98 5.00 -4.26
C MET A 13 -7.74 4.87 -3.37
N TYR A 14 -7.67 3.80 -2.60
CA TYR A 14 -6.55 3.46 -1.74
C TYR A 14 -6.03 2.09 -2.13
N TYR A 15 -4.71 1.94 -2.27
CA TYR A 15 -4.11 0.69 -2.72
C TYR A 15 -3.36 0.01 -1.60
N VAL A 16 -3.36 -1.33 -1.57
CA VAL A 16 -2.70 -2.13 -0.54
C VAL A 16 -1.46 -2.80 -1.11
N CYS A 17 -0.32 -2.57 -0.46
CA CYS A 17 0.95 -3.24 -0.72
C CYS A 17 1.33 -4.06 0.51
N TYR A 18 1.60 -5.35 0.33
CA TYR A 18 2.04 -6.27 1.38
C TYR A 18 2.79 -7.45 0.77
N TYR A 19 3.76 -7.99 1.53
CA TYR A 19 4.38 -9.26 1.20
C TYR A 19 3.54 -10.41 1.79
N PRO A 20 3.20 -11.46 1.02
CA PRO A 20 2.36 -12.55 1.51
C PRO A 20 3.15 -13.53 2.38
N GLU A 21 3.48 -13.14 3.63
CA GLU A 21 4.23 -13.97 4.59
C GLU A 21 3.62 -15.37 4.78
N SER A 22 2.29 -15.43 4.84
CA SER A 22 1.49 -16.64 5.00
C SER A 22 0.04 -16.35 4.61
N ASP A 23 -0.77 -17.40 4.44
CA ASP A 23 -2.22 -17.24 4.24
C ASP A 23 -2.90 -16.57 5.44
N GLU A 24 -2.43 -16.84 6.66
CA GLU A 24 -2.94 -16.17 7.87
C GLU A 24 -2.66 -14.67 7.83
N PHE A 25 -1.43 -14.28 7.46
CA PHE A 25 -1.08 -12.87 7.31
C PHE A 25 -1.94 -12.19 6.25
N ARG A 26 -2.15 -12.86 5.10
CA ARG A 26 -3.02 -12.38 4.02
C ARG A 26 -4.46 -12.17 4.48
N GLN A 27 -5.02 -13.11 5.24
CA GLN A 27 -6.37 -13.00 5.79
C GLN A 27 -6.49 -11.83 6.78
N GLN A 28 -5.45 -11.58 7.58
CA GLN A 28 -5.45 -10.43 8.49
C GLN A 28 -5.39 -9.09 7.74
N VAL A 29 -4.55 -8.99 6.70
CA VAL A 29 -4.56 -7.82 5.81
C VAL A 29 -5.95 -7.62 5.21
N ALA A 30 -6.57 -8.67 4.69
CA ALA A 30 -7.92 -8.61 4.12
C ALA A 30 -8.99 -8.18 5.16
N SER A 31 -8.90 -8.63 6.41
CA SER A 31 -9.79 -8.21 7.49
C SER A 31 -9.67 -6.71 7.78
N ILE A 32 -8.45 -6.17 7.80
CA ILE A 32 -8.20 -4.73 7.99
C ILE A 32 -8.73 -3.93 6.79
N VAL A 33 -8.51 -4.43 5.57
CA VAL A 33 -9.06 -3.84 4.35
C VAL A 33 -10.58 -3.77 4.40
N ASN A 34 -11.24 -4.85 4.81
CA ASN A 34 -12.69 -4.90 4.97
C ASN A 34 -13.18 -3.90 6.01
N TYR A 35 -12.50 -3.79 7.15
CA TYR A 35 -12.82 -2.78 8.18
C TYR A 35 -12.72 -1.34 7.62
N LEU A 36 -11.69 -1.03 6.84
CA LEU A 36 -11.53 0.27 6.21
C LEU A 36 -12.62 0.53 5.15
N ARG A 37 -13.01 -0.48 4.37
CA ARG A 37 -14.09 -0.40 3.39
C ARG A 37 -15.45 -0.14 4.04
N GLN A 38 -15.75 -0.85 5.14
CA GLN A 38 -16.94 -0.61 5.96
C GLN A 38 -16.94 0.80 6.57
N SER A 39 -15.77 1.39 6.77
CA SER A 39 -15.60 2.77 7.21
C SER A 39 -15.66 3.82 6.09
N GLY A 40 -16.02 3.41 4.86
CA GLY A 40 -16.24 4.30 3.72
C GLY A 40 -15.03 4.56 2.82
N TYR A 41 -13.90 3.85 3.00
CA TYR A 41 -12.73 4.01 2.12
C TYR A 41 -12.77 3.03 0.95
N ASN A 42 -12.53 3.51 -0.28
CA ASN A 42 -12.40 2.65 -1.46
C ASN A 42 -11.02 2.00 -1.50
N VAL A 43 -10.81 0.95 -0.71
CA VAL A 43 -9.54 0.21 -0.63
C VAL A 43 -9.53 -0.97 -1.60
N VAL A 44 -8.48 -1.09 -2.40
CA VAL A 44 -8.23 -2.15 -3.38
C VAL A 44 -7.01 -2.95 -2.95
N MET A 45 -7.12 -4.28 -2.97
CA MET A 45 -6.02 -5.23 -2.79
C MET A 45 -6.01 -6.25 -3.94
N ASP A 46 -4.85 -6.86 -4.16
CA ASP A 46 -4.60 -7.86 -5.20
C ASP A 46 -5.64 -8.99 -5.29
N VAL A 47 -5.99 -9.62 -4.16
CA VAL A 47 -6.92 -10.76 -4.11
C VAL A 47 -8.31 -10.40 -4.65
N MET A 48 -8.68 -9.11 -4.61
CA MET A 48 -9.99 -8.66 -5.11
C MET A 48 -10.07 -8.56 -6.64
N VAL A 49 -8.93 -8.60 -7.33
CA VAL A 49 -8.83 -8.30 -8.77
C VAL A 49 -7.79 -9.17 -9.49
N SER A 50 -7.68 -10.44 -9.08
CA SER A 50 -6.75 -11.42 -9.63
C SER A 50 -6.85 -11.59 -11.16
N GLU A 51 -8.06 -11.48 -11.71
CA GLU A 51 -8.32 -11.53 -13.16
C GLU A 51 -7.74 -10.31 -13.91
N GLU A 52 -7.78 -9.11 -13.31
CA GLU A 52 -7.19 -7.90 -13.90
C GLU A 52 -5.66 -7.95 -13.91
N ILE A 53 -5.06 -8.52 -12.85
CA ILE A 53 -3.61 -8.70 -12.75
C ILE A 53 -3.12 -9.63 -13.86
N SER A 54 -3.84 -10.74 -14.05
CA SER A 54 -3.50 -11.76 -15.05
C SER A 54 -3.56 -11.23 -16.49
N SER A 55 -4.49 -10.32 -16.78
CA SER A 55 -4.68 -9.75 -18.13
C SER A 55 -3.73 -8.60 -18.48
N GLN A 56 -3.33 -7.76 -17.51
CA GLN A 56 -2.44 -6.61 -17.75
C GLN A 56 -0.96 -6.91 -17.53
N GLY A 57 -0.66 -7.98 -16.81
CA GLY A 57 0.66 -8.27 -16.27
C GLY A 57 0.92 -7.49 -14.97
N PRO A 58 1.66 -8.08 -14.01
CA PRO A 58 1.83 -7.55 -12.66
C PRO A 58 2.43 -6.14 -12.63
N THR A 59 3.39 -5.85 -13.52
CA THR A 59 4.06 -4.55 -13.61
C THR A 59 3.10 -3.41 -13.96
N ARG A 60 2.43 -3.51 -15.10
CA ARG A 60 1.52 -2.47 -15.61
C ARG A 60 0.35 -2.27 -14.67
N TRP A 61 -0.12 -3.36 -14.06
CA TRP A 61 -1.19 -3.29 -13.09
C TRP A 61 -0.74 -2.55 -11.81
N ALA A 62 0.40 -2.92 -11.21
CA ALA A 62 0.93 -2.27 -10.01
C ALA A 62 1.15 -0.76 -10.22
N GLU A 63 1.75 -0.37 -11.35
CA GLU A 63 1.92 1.03 -11.76
C GLU A 63 0.59 1.77 -11.82
N ARG A 64 -0.42 1.18 -12.47
CA ARG A 64 -1.75 1.78 -12.62
C ARG A 64 -2.41 1.98 -11.25
N GLN A 65 -2.33 0.99 -10.36
CA GLN A 65 -2.93 1.11 -9.03
C GLN A 65 -2.22 2.17 -8.18
N ILE A 66 -0.89 2.14 -8.09
CA ILE A 66 -0.11 3.10 -7.29
C ILE A 66 -0.30 4.54 -7.81
N ARG A 67 -0.33 4.72 -9.14
CA ARG A 67 -0.56 6.03 -9.75
C ARG A 67 -1.93 6.60 -9.39
N LYS A 68 -2.99 5.78 -9.50
CA LYS A 68 -4.38 6.19 -9.22
C LYS A 68 -4.68 6.34 -7.73
N ALA A 69 -4.01 5.58 -6.87
CA ALA A 69 -4.29 5.57 -5.45
C ALA A 69 -4.00 6.92 -4.82
N ARG A 70 -4.90 7.47 -4.01
CA ARG A 70 -4.62 8.64 -3.17
C ARG A 70 -3.51 8.34 -2.18
N LYS A 71 -3.57 7.18 -1.52
CA LYS A 71 -2.51 6.65 -0.64
C LYS A 71 -2.31 5.16 -0.90
N VAL A 72 -1.11 4.68 -0.60
CA VAL A 72 -0.77 3.27 -0.56
C VAL A 72 -0.62 2.86 0.90
N LEU A 73 -1.42 1.90 1.34
CA LEU A 73 -1.29 1.24 2.62
C LEU A 73 -0.21 0.17 2.49
N VAL A 74 0.91 0.36 3.17
CA VAL A 74 2.04 -0.56 3.12
C VAL A 74 2.07 -1.35 4.42
N PHE A 75 1.73 -2.64 4.37
CA PHE A 75 1.78 -3.52 5.52
C PHE A 75 3.21 -4.04 5.69
N LEU A 76 3.93 -3.44 6.61
CA LEU A 76 5.31 -3.79 6.91
C LEU A 76 5.36 -5.17 7.57
N SER A 77 6.17 -6.05 6.99
CA SER A 77 6.47 -7.40 7.45
C SER A 77 7.96 -7.71 7.18
N PRO A 78 8.54 -8.75 7.81
CA PRO A 78 9.95 -9.11 7.58
C PRO A 78 10.29 -9.32 6.10
N GLY A 79 9.52 -10.13 5.38
CA GLY A 79 9.70 -10.40 3.95
C GLY A 79 9.57 -9.16 3.08
N LEU A 80 8.64 -8.25 3.39
CA LEU A 80 8.52 -6.98 2.66
C LEU A 80 9.77 -6.10 2.84
N VAL A 81 10.32 -6.04 4.05
CA VAL A 81 11.51 -5.23 4.32
C VAL A 81 12.77 -5.85 3.72
N ASN A 82 12.93 -7.16 3.81
CA ASN A 82 14.03 -7.87 3.14
C ASN A 82 13.98 -7.65 1.62
N LEU A 83 12.79 -7.75 1.02
CA LEU A 83 12.58 -7.49 -0.40
C LEU A 83 12.87 -6.03 -0.77
N ALA A 84 12.52 -5.07 0.09
CA ALA A 84 12.82 -3.65 -0.14
C ALA A 84 14.31 -3.29 -0.02
N GLN A 85 15.11 -4.15 0.61
CA GLN A 85 16.55 -3.98 0.80
C GLN A 85 17.39 -4.73 -0.22
N ASP A 86 16.75 -5.45 -1.15
CA ASP A 86 17.41 -6.29 -2.14
C ASP A 86 18.29 -7.39 -1.50
N GLU A 87 17.97 -7.79 -0.26
CA GLU A 87 18.66 -8.86 0.47
C GLU A 87 18.10 -10.26 0.14
N MET A 88 17.19 -10.36 -0.83
CA MET A 88 16.65 -11.65 -1.29
C MET A 88 17.62 -12.34 -2.24
N THR A 89 18.59 -13.07 -1.70
CA THR A 89 19.58 -13.76 -2.55
C THR A 89 19.10 -15.10 -3.13
N ASP A 90 18.01 -15.73 -2.64
CA ASP A 90 17.63 -17.10 -3.05
C ASP A 90 16.12 -17.41 -3.11
N THR A 91 15.25 -16.39 -3.18
CA THR A 91 13.79 -16.65 -3.19
C THR A 91 13.27 -16.91 -4.61
N VAL A 92 12.56 -18.03 -4.81
CA VAL A 92 11.81 -18.28 -6.05
C VAL A 92 10.79 -17.15 -6.23
N MET A 93 11.01 -16.29 -7.22
CA MET A 93 10.14 -15.17 -7.53
C MET A 93 8.81 -15.68 -8.08
N THR A 94 7.83 -15.84 -7.18
CA THR A 94 6.44 -16.06 -7.58
C THR A 94 5.88 -14.79 -8.22
N GLN A 95 4.77 -14.90 -8.96
CA GLN A 95 4.12 -13.72 -9.56
C GLN A 95 3.74 -12.68 -8.49
N ASP A 96 3.32 -13.12 -7.30
CA ASP A 96 3.00 -12.25 -6.18
C ASP A 96 4.23 -11.52 -5.66
N ILE A 97 5.36 -12.21 -5.46
CA ILE A 97 6.60 -11.59 -4.97
C ILE A 97 7.12 -10.59 -6.01
N ASN A 98 7.11 -10.95 -7.30
CA ASN A 98 7.53 -10.05 -8.38
C ASN A 98 6.66 -8.78 -8.42
N ARG A 99 5.34 -8.92 -8.26
CA ARG A 99 4.44 -7.77 -8.16
C ARG A 99 4.81 -6.85 -6.99
N VAL A 100 5.04 -7.41 -5.80
CA VAL A 100 5.40 -6.62 -4.61
C VAL A 100 6.77 -5.95 -4.79
N TRP A 101 7.72 -6.62 -5.43
CA TRP A 101 9.03 -6.04 -5.76
C TRP A 101 8.87 -4.78 -6.62
N ILE A 102 8.07 -4.86 -7.68
CA ILE A 102 7.75 -3.71 -8.55
C ILE A 102 7.02 -2.60 -7.77
N GLU A 103 6.07 -2.95 -6.90
CA GLU A 103 5.39 -1.97 -6.05
C GLU A 103 6.39 -1.20 -5.17
N LEU A 104 7.36 -1.90 -4.58
CA LEU A 104 8.41 -1.30 -3.75
C LEU A 104 9.33 -0.38 -4.55
N GLU A 105 9.71 -0.76 -5.78
CA GLU A 105 10.47 0.11 -6.68
C GLU A 105 9.72 1.41 -6.99
N LEU A 106 8.43 1.32 -7.31
CA LEU A 106 7.60 2.49 -7.60
C LEU A 106 7.42 3.40 -6.37
N LEU A 107 7.26 2.82 -5.18
CA LEU A 107 7.17 3.58 -3.93
C LEU A 107 8.49 4.29 -3.62
N ARG A 108 9.64 3.61 -3.83
CA ARG A 108 10.98 4.19 -3.71
C ARG A 108 11.15 5.38 -4.66
N ASP A 109 10.73 5.25 -5.91
CA ASP A 109 10.82 6.32 -6.90
C ASP A 109 9.93 7.52 -6.58
N ILE A 110 8.72 7.28 -6.06
CA ILE A 110 7.81 8.35 -5.60
C ILE A 110 8.45 9.10 -4.43
N TYR A 111 9.03 8.37 -3.46
CA TYR A 111 9.70 8.99 -2.32
C TYR A 111 10.91 9.82 -2.77
N THR A 112 11.76 9.28 -3.64
CA THR A 112 12.97 9.97 -4.14
C THR A 112 12.61 11.24 -4.90
N ARG A 113 11.61 11.19 -5.78
CA ARG A 113 11.15 12.34 -6.56
C ARG A 113 10.54 13.44 -5.68
N ASN A 114 9.66 13.06 -4.75
CA ASN A 114 8.90 14.04 -3.96
C ASN A 114 9.58 14.41 -2.64
N ARG A 115 10.67 13.71 -2.27
CA ARG A 115 11.31 13.78 -0.95
C ARG A 115 10.30 13.65 0.20
N SER A 116 9.24 12.84 0.00
CA SER A 116 8.08 12.80 0.88
C SER A 116 7.47 11.40 0.95
N ALA A 117 7.28 10.91 2.18
CA ALA A 117 6.54 9.67 2.46
C ALA A 117 5.01 9.89 2.48
N SER A 118 4.51 11.03 2.00
CA SER A 118 3.08 11.38 2.11
C SER A 118 2.15 10.44 1.36
N LYS A 119 2.60 9.77 0.29
CA LYS A 119 1.82 8.77 -0.45
C LYS A 119 1.66 7.46 0.34
N MET A 120 2.58 7.15 1.25
CA MET A 120 2.64 5.87 1.96
C MET A 120 2.00 6.00 3.36
N VAL A 121 1.23 4.98 3.72
CA VAL A 121 0.72 4.77 5.08
C VAL A 121 1.25 3.43 5.56
N CYS A 122 2.38 3.46 6.24
CA CYS A 122 3.05 2.24 6.70
C CYS A 122 2.38 1.72 7.98
N ILE A 123 1.98 0.46 7.97
CA ILE A 123 1.23 -0.21 9.02
C ILE A 123 2.02 -1.44 9.47
N THR A 124 2.18 -1.62 10.79
CA THR A 124 2.78 -2.85 11.36
C THR A 124 1.71 -3.67 12.08
N LEU A 125 1.73 -4.99 11.88
CA LEU A 125 0.87 -5.93 12.60
C LEU A 125 1.62 -6.58 13.77
N PRO A 126 0.93 -6.94 14.86
CA PRO A 126 1.56 -7.51 16.05
C PRO A 126 2.20 -8.89 15.81
N ASN A 127 1.66 -9.66 14.87
CA ASN A 127 2.13 -11.01 14.50
C ASN A 127 3.18 -11.03 13.39
N ALA A 128 3.49 -9.88 12.76
CA ALA A 128 4.56 -9.74 11.78
C ALA A 128 5.56 -8.64 12.22
N PRO A 129 6.28 -8.86 13.34
CA PRO A 129 7.14 -7.83 13.90
C PRO A 129 8.38 -7.60 13.02
N VAL A 130 8.53 -6.37 12.54
CA VAL A 130 9.72 -5.91 11.81
C VAL A 130 10.80 -5.46 12.81
N LYS A 131 11.24 -6.37 13.67
CA LYS A 131 12.29 -6.10 14.67
C LYS A 131 13.66 -6.19 13.99
N CYS A 132 14.57 -5.29 14.36
CA CYS A 132 16.00 -5.32 14.02
C CYS A 132 16.40 -5.07 12.55
N LEU A 133 15.46 -4.90 11.62
CA LEU A 133 15.79 -4.49 10.25
C LEU A 133 15.83 -2.96 10.13
N PRO A 134 16.84 -2.38 9.49
CA PRO A 134 16.78 -0.98 9.10
C PRO A 134 15.56 -0.80 8.21
N LEU A 135 14.75 0.24 8.45
CA LEU A 135 13.61 0.50 7.57
C LEU A 135 14.05 1.40 6.42
N PRO A 136 13.50 1.19 5.21
CA PRO A 136 13.59 2.20 4.17
C PRO A 136 13.12 3.55 4.69
N LEU A 137 13.75 4.65 4.26
CA LEU A 137 13.44 6.00 4.77
C LEU A 137 11.95 6.37 4.63
N TRP A 138 11.31 5.89 3.56
CA TRP A 138 9.89 6.07 3.31
C TRP A 138 8.99 5.31 4.30
N ALA A 139 9.51 4.31 5.01
CA ALA A 139 8.84 3.54 6.06
C ALA A 139 9.16 4.01 7.49
N SER A 140 9.92 5.10 7.64
CA SER A 140 10.32 5.65 8.95
C SER A 140 9.12 5.97 9.86
N THR A 141 8.03 6.50 9.30
CA THR A 141 6.78 6.73 10.03
C THR A 141 5.85 5.53 9.85
N LYS A 142 5.73 4.71 10.89
CA LYS A 142 4.87 3.51 10.91
C LYS A 142 3.81 3.57 12.00
N HIS A 143 2.65 2.98 11.74
CA HIS A 143 1.50 2.96 12.64
C HIS A 143 1.18 1.52 13.06
N LYS A 144 1.00 1.28 14.35
CA LYS A 144 0.70 -0.05 14.89
C LYS A 144 -0.79 -0.34 14.76
N TRP A 145 -1.18 -1.36 14.01
CA TRP A 145 -2.57 -1.83 14.05
C TRP A 145 -2.79 -2.76 15.28
N PRO A 146 -3.93 -2.69 15.98
CA PRO A 146 -4.99 -1.68 15.92
C PRO A 146 -4.74 -0.45 16.83
N LYS A 147 -3.60 -0.36 17.52
CA LYS A 147 -3.33 0.69 18.54
C LYS A 147 -3.38 2.12 17.99
N ASP A 148 -2.97 2.32 16.74
CA ASP A 148 -2.85 3.62 16.08
C ASP A 148 -3.95 3.88 15.03
N VAL A 149 -5.10 3.18 15.09
CA VAL A 149 -6.22 3.34 14.12
C VAL A 149 -6.55 4.81 13.85
N LYS A 150 -6.71 5.64 14.89
CA LYS A 150 -7.01 7.07 14.71
C LYS A 150 -5.94 7.81 13.89
N LYS A 151 -4.66 7.47 14.07
CA LYS A 151 -3.55 8.06 13.30
C LYS A 151 -3.55 7.57 11.86
N ILE A 152 -3.87 6.30 11.62
CA ILE A 152 -4.03 5.74 10.27
C ILE A 152 -5.14 6.48 9.52
N PHE A 153 -6.31 6.64 10.13
CA PHE A 153 -7.42 7.39 9.53
C PHE A 153 -7.08 8.86 9.28
N LYS A 154 -6.38 9.52 10.21
CA LYS A 154 -5.86 10.88 9.97
C LYS A 154 -4.95 10.89 8.74
N ARG A 155 -4.01 9.95 8.66
CA ARG A 155 -3.04 9.85 7.56
C ARG A 155 -3.68 9.58 6.20
N LEU A 156 -4.75 8.78 6.17
CA LEU A 156 -5.55 8.54 4.95
C LEU A 156 -6.24 9.82 4.45
N LYS A 157 -6.58 10.75 5.36
CA LYS A 157 -7.20 12.06 5.05
C LYS A 157 -6.20 13.16 4.74
N ASP A 158 -4.93 13.02 5.11
CA ASP A 158 -3.90 14.00 4.77
C ASP A 158 -3.81 14.16 3.25
N ARG A 159 -3.96 15.37 2.73
CA ARG A 159 -3.59 15.64 1.33
C ARG A 159 -2.06 15.67 1.23
N ALA A 160 -1.51 14.98 0.24
CA ALA A 160 -0.11 15.22 -0.09
C ALA A 160 -0.03 16.66 -0.61
N MET A 161 0.80 17.51 0.01
CA MET A 161 1.18 18.78 -0.61
C MET A 161 2.02 18.40 -1.82
N ILE A 162 1.44 18.49 -3.01
CA ILE A 162 2.21 18.46 -4.25
C ILE A 162 2.82 19.85 -4.35
N LEU A 163 4.12 19.96 -4.08
CA LEU A 163 4.87 21.10 -4.57
C LEU A 163 4.91 20.92 -6.09
N THR A 164 4.11 21.71 -6.78
CA THR A 164 4.30 21.95 -8.20
C THR A 164 5.62 22.72 -8.31
N VAL A 165 6.65 22.06 -8.84
CA VAL A 165 7.86 22.71 -9.32
C VAL A 165 7.70 22.90 -10.81
#